data_AF-A0A7W9NLD3-F1
#
_entry.id   AF-A0A7W9NLD3-F1
#
_cell.length_a   1.000
_cell.length_b   1.000
_cell.length_c   1.000
_cell.angle_alpha   90.00
_cell.angle_beta   90.00
_cell.angle_gamma   90.00
#
_symmetry.space_group_name_H-M   'P 1'
#
loop_
_entity.id
_entity.type
_entity.pdbx_description
1 polymer ?
#
loop_
_entity_poly.entity_id
_entity_poly.type
_entity_poly.pdbx_seq_one_letter_code
_entity_poly.pdbx_strand_id
1 'polypeptide(L)'
;MITAAPGTRLLGHVGHVADDLWWRYRGARQSGGAIVTPRRDAEASTSRDCDVPALRVEALPDQVGVRVAGEVDATVRDSWHATLAPLVDVDGDIHLDLSALTFIDVRGVAELVELAHGLGEERQMVLHQPPRVLRQVMDVLWPDAPRLVMVAAP
;
A
#
# COMPACT_ATOMS: atom_id res chain seq x y z
N MET A 1 -42.83 -35.20 21.48
CA MET A 1 -43.27 -33.86 21.04
C MET A 1 -42.80 -32.85 22.06
N ILE A 2 -41.79 -32.04 21.74
CA ILE A 2 -41.59 -30.65 22.17
C ILE A 2 -40.75 -30.03 21.05
N THR A 3 -41.28 -28.96 20.47
CA THR A 3 -40.68 -28.11 19.45
C THR A 3 -39.84 -27.02 20.12
N ALA A 4 -38.66 -26.71 19.58
CA ALA A 4 -37.93 -25.48 19.88
C ALA A 4 -36.94 -25.16 18.74
N ALA A 5 -37.22 -24.10 18.00
CA ALA A 5 -36.26 -23.19 17.38
C ALA A 5 -36.59 -21.78 17.94
N PRO A 6 -35.77 -20.71 17.80
CA PRO A 6 -34.47 -20.57 17.13
C PRO A 6 -33.37 -19.95 18.05
N GLY A 7 -32.11 -19.95 17.61
CA GLY A 7 -30.99 -19.36 18.35
C GLY A 7 -29.97 -18.69 17.43
N THR A 8 -29.83 -17.38 17.62
CA THR A 8 -29.12 -16.38 16.84
C THR A 8 -27.58 -16.43 17.00
N ARG A 9 -26.87 -15.97 15.95
CA ARG A 9 -25.49 -15.41 15.89
C ARG A 9 -24.44 -15.94 16.89
N LEU A 10 -23.35 -16.46 16.33
CA LEU A 10 -22.01 -16.24 16.86
C LEU A 10 -21.16 -15.59 15.76
N LEU A 11 -20.79 -14.34 16.02
CA LEU A 11 -19.70 -13.62 15.38
C LEU A 11 -18.45 -14.48 15.53
N GLY A 12 -17.89 -14.94 14.39
CA GLY A 12 -16.58 -15.55 14.36
C GLY A 12 -15.54 -14.47 14.63
N HIS A 13 -15.01 -14.48 15.84
CA HIS A 13 -13.78 -13.80 16.23
C HIS A 13 -12.63 -14.35 15.36
N VAL A 14 -12.06 -13.53 14.47
CA VAL A 14 -10.88 -13.89 13.67
C VAL A 14 -9.72 -12.97 14.04
N GLY A 15 -8.80 -13.57 14.79
CA GLY A 15 -7.34 -13.41 14.71
C GLY A 15 -6.73 -12.04 14.43
N HIS A 16 -6.30 -11.38 15.50
CA HIS A 16 -5.17 -10.44 15.50
C HIS A 16 -3.93 -11.09 14.85
N VAL A 17 -3.64 -10.77 13.58
CA VAL A 17 -2.33 -11.04 12.93
C VAL A 17 -1.99 -9.87 11.98
N ALA A 18 -1.92 -8.65 12.52
CA ALA A 18 -1.36 -7.49 11.81
C ALA A 18 -0.53 -6.58 12.74
N ASP A 19 -0.22 -7.05 13.95
CA ASP A 19 0.66 -6.36 14.90
C ASP A 19 2.05 -7.01 14.87
N ASP A 20 3.07 -6.17 14.75
CA ASP A 20 4.51 -6.49 14.65
C ASP A 20 4.92 -6.97 13.24
N LEU A 21 5.51 -6.13 12.40
CA LEU A 21 6.97 -5.97 12.50
C LEU A 21 7.57 -4.78 11.70
N TRP A 22 6.87 -3.65 11.49
CA TRP A 22 7.54 -2.40 11.05
C TRP A 22 6.97 -1.07 11.59
N TRP A 23 5.85 -1.06 12.34
CA TRP A 23 5.32 0.17 12.95
C TRP A 23 6.14 0.70 14.14
N ARG A 24 7.11 -0.06 14.67
CA ARG A 24 7.98 0.36 15.78
C ARG A 24 9.22 1.17 15.37
N TYR A 25 9.54 1.32 14.09
CA TYR A 25 10.83 1.93 13.68
C TYR A 25 10.78 3.41 13.24
N ARG A 26 9.64 4.11 13.32
CA ARG A 26 9.58 5.58 13.10
C ARG A 26 8.29 6.15 13.74
N GLY A 27 8.29 7.00 14.77
CA GLY A 27 9.30 7.61 15.62
C GLY A 27 8.57 8.35 16.75
N ALA A 28 8.99 8.14 17.99
CA ALA A 28 8.56 8.95 19.12
C ALA A 28 9.20 10.35 19.04
N ARG A 29 8.40 11.38 19.34
CA ARG A 29 8.65 12.85 19.41
C ARG A 29 8.57 13.58 18.05
N GLN A 30 7.73 14.60 17.90
CA GLN A 30 7.59 15.76 18.79
C GLN A 30 6.16 16.29 18.92
N SER A 31 5.73 16.43 20.18
CA SER A 31 4.68 17.35 20.63
C SER A 31 5.16 18.80 20.52
N GLY A 32 4.23 19.72 20.28
CA GLY A 32 4.50 21.15 20.16
C GLY A 32 5.20 21.81 21.36
N GLY A 33 5.93 22.87 21.06
CA GLY A 33 6.52 23.81 22.03
C GLY A 33 7.35 24.86 21.29
N ALA A 34 6.84 26.08 21.17
CA ALA A 34 7.50 27.22 20.55
C ALA A 34 8.69 27.75 21.40
N ILE A 35 9.73 28.29 20.75
CA ILE A 35 10.27 29.67 20.89
C ILE A 35 11.65 29.82 20.16
N VAL A 36 11.63 30.61 19.06
CA VAL A 36 12.54 31.73 18.65
C VAL A 36 14.05 31.44 18.36
N THR A 37 14.68 31.84 17.22
CA THR A 37 14.85 33.19 16.60
C THR A 37 15.23 33.11 15.10
N PRO A 38 15.16 34.21 14.33
CA PRO A 38 15.34 34.21 12.88
C PRO A 38 16.81 34.32 12.46
N ARG A 39 17.17 33.67 11.35
CA ARG A 39 18.29 34.12 10.53
C ARG A 39 17.81 34.36 9.10
N ARG A 40 17.62 35.64 8.82
CA ARG A 40 17.51 36.26 7.50
C ARG A 40 18.85 36.13 6.79
N ASP A 41 18.84 35.53 5.59
CA ASP A 41 19.09 36.21 4.30
C ASP A 41 19.69 35.22 3.28
N ALA A 42 19.05 35.20 2.11
CA ALA A 42 19.52 34.70 0.80
C ALA A 42 19.75 33.16 0.71
N GLU A 43 19.21 32.42 -0.25
CA GLU A 43 19.00 32.77 -1.65
C GLU A 43 17.71 32.13 -2.17
N ALA A 44 16.93 32.94 -2.89
CA ALA A 44 15.84 32.49 -3.72
C ALA A 44 16.39 31.60 -4.85
N SER A 45 16.45 30.29 -4.60
CA SER A 45 16.14 29.34 -5.65
C SER A 45 14.65 29.09 -5.53
N THR A 46 13.85 29.81 -6.32
CA THR A 46 12.58 29.25 -6.77
C THR A 46 12.94 28.02 -7.57
N SER A 47 13.13 26.91 -6.84
CA SER A 47 13.14 25.57 -7.37
C SER A 47 11.99 25.54 -8.34
N ARG A 48 12.32 25.26 -9.60
CA ARG A 48 11.32 24.85 -10.57
C ARG A 48 10.43 23.88 -9.82
N ASP A 49 9.14 24.20 -9.77
CA ASP A 49 8.11 23.25 -9.42
C ASP A 49 8.38 22.07 -10.35
N CYS A 50 9.13 21.09 -9.85
CA CYS A 50 9.36 19.87 -10.57
C CYS A 50 8.00 19.23 -10.39
N ASP A 51 7.17 19.34 -11.42
CA ASP A 51 5.91 18.64 -11.55
C ASP A 51 6.25 17.14 -11.59
N VAL A 52 6.67 16.61 -10.43
CA VAL A 52 6.83 15.19 -10.21
C VAL A 52 5.40 14.68 -10.30
N PRO A 53 5.09 13.79 -11.26
CA PRO A 53 3.72 13.39 -11.48
C PRO A 53 3.15 12.81 -10.19
N ALA A 54 2.26 13.58 -9.57
CA ALA A 54 1.67 13.23 -8.28
C ALA A 54 1.03 11.84 -8.35
N LEU A 55 1.28 11.01 -7.33
CA LEU A 55 0.63 9.73 -7.15
C LEU A 55 -0.89 9.94 -7.14
N ARG A 56 -1.58 9.33 -8.10
CA ARG A 56 -3.04 9.32 -8.17
C ARG A 56 -3.57 7.93 -7.92
N VAL A 57 -4.65 7.85 -7.17
CA VAL A 57 -5.27 6.61 -6.74
C VAL A 57 -6.76 6.70 -6.95
N GLU A 58 -7.30 5.73 -7.66
CA GLU A 58 -8.73 5.65 -8.00
C GLU A 58 -9.26 4.26 -7.64
N ALA A 59 -10.43 4.17 -7.02
CA ALA A 59 -11.06 2.88 -6.76
C ALA A 59 -11.44 2.21 -8.09
N LEU A 60 -11.30 0.89 -8.17
CA LEU A 60 -11.73 0.12 -9.33
C LEU A 60 -13.26 -0.11 -9.28
N PRO A 61 -13.99 0.12 -10.38
CA PRO A 61 -15.46 0.09 -10.37
C PRO A 61 -16.05 -1.32 -10.16
N ASP A 62 -15.35 -2.37 -10.58
CA ASP A 62 -15.89 -3.75 -10.65
C ASP A 62 -15.17 -4.74 -9.73
N GLN A 63 -14.18 -4.30 -8.94
CA GLN A 63 -13.34 -5.17 -8.13
C GLN A 63 -12.81 -4.46 -6.88
N VAL A 64 -12.53 -5.25 -5.83
CA VAL A 64 -11.87 -4.75 -4.62
C VAL A 64 -10.43 -4.37 -4.97
N GLY A 65 -10.17 -3.07 -5.07
CA GLY A 65 -8.88 -2.63 -5.58
C GLY A 65 -8.78 -1.18 -5.97
N VAL A 66 -7.57 -0.79 -6.38
CA VAL A 66 -7.25 0.57 -6.80
C VAL A 66 -6.43 0.58 -8.09
N ARG A 67 -6.66 1.59 -8.93
CA ARG A 67 -5.74 2.00 -9.99
C ARG A 67 -4.76 3.00 -9.41
N VAL A 68 -3.48 2.80 -9.72
CA VAL A 68 -2.37 3.66 -9.29
C VAL A 68 -1.72 4.26 -10.52
N ALA A 69 -1.56 5.58 -10.53
CA ALA A 69 -0.93 6.32 -11.62
C ALA A 69 0.15 7.27 -11.11
N GLY A 70 1.18 7.50 -11.93
CA GLY A 70 2.32 8.35 -11.60
C GLY A 70 3.51 7.54 -11.08
N GLU A 71 4.21 8.06 -10.08
CA GLU A 71 5.44 7.47 -9.54
C GLU A 71 5.28 7.11 -8.07
N VAL A 72 5.85 5.96 -7.67
CA VAL A 72 5.98 5.56 -6.27
C VAL A 72 7.46 5.63 -5.89
N ASP A 73 7.83 6.70 -5.19
CA ASP A 73 9.18 6.95 -4.71
C ASP A 73 9.18 7.43 -3.25
N ALA A 74 10.35 7.87 -2.77
CA ALA A 74 10.49 8.35 -1.40
C ALA A 74 9.66 9.62 -1.09
N THR A 75 9.23 10.40 -2.09
CA THR A 75 8.51 11.66 -1.93
C THR A 75 7.02 11.47 -1.68
N VAL A 76 6.43 10.38 -2.20
CA VAL A 76 4.99 10.06 -2.06
C VAL A 76 4.73 8.94 -1.06
N ARG A 77 5.72 8.59 -0.24
CA ARG A 77 5.68 7.42 0.66
C ARG A 77 4.47 7.39 1.59
N ASP A 78 4.16 8.52 2.21
CA ASP A 78 3.04 8.58 3.17
C ASP A 78 1.70 8.38 2.44
N SER A 79 1.56 8.92 1.23
CA SER A 79 0.39 8.72 0.37
C SER A 79 0.27 7.27 -0.14
N TRP A 80 1.40 6.66 -0.50
CA TRP A 80 1.47 5.25 -0.89
C TRP A 80 1.03 4.33 0.25
N HIS A 81 1.58 4.53 1.45
CA HIS A 81 1.17 3.77 2.63
C HIS A 81 -0.31 3.97 2.98
N ALA A 82 -0.80 5.21 2.96
CA ALA A 82 -2.21 5.52 3.22
C ALA A 82 -3.16 4.89 2.20
N THR A 83 -2.67 4.61 0.99
CA THR A 83 -3.42 3.90 -0.06
C THR A 83 -3.51 2.40 0.21
N LEU A 84 -2.41 1.81 0.69
CA LEU A 84 -2.32 0.36 0.92
C LEU A 84 -2.99 -0.07 2.24
N ALA A 85 -2.90 0.75 3.29
CA ALA A 85 -3.37 0.38 4.62
C ALA A 85 -4.84 -0.08 4.67
N PRO A 86 -5.80 0.60 4.02
CA PRO A 86 -7.20 0.17 4.03
C PRO A 86 -7.44 -1.17 3.32
N LEU A 87 -6.54 -1.59 2.40
CA LEU A 87 -6.74 -2.79 1.59
C LEU A 87 -6.51 -4.08 2.39
N VAL A 88 -5.77 -4.02 3.51
CA VAL A 88 -5.53 -5.15 4.41
C VAL A 88 -6.86 -5.73 4.92
N ASP A 89 -7.78 -4.85 5.31
CA ASP A 89 -9.01 -5.20 6.01
C ASP A 89 -10.18 -5.52 5.08
N VAL A 90 -10.01 -5.38 3.76
CA VAL A 90 -11.10 -5.67 2.81
C VAL A 90 -11.23 -7.17 2.58
N ASP A 91 -12.45 -7.70 2.55
CA ASP A 91 -12.65 -9.11 2.19
C ASP A 91 -12.33 -9.38 0.71
N GLY A 92 -11.76 -10.54 0.43
CA GLY A 92 -11.44 -11.01 -0.93
C GLY A 92 -10.06 -10.57 -1.45
N ASP A 93 -9.84 -10.88 -2.73
CA ASP A 93 -8.60 -10.56 -3.42
C ASP A 93 -8.47 -9.05 -3.65
N ILE A 94 -7.24 -8.56 -3.50
CA ILE A 94 -6.91 -7.15 -3.69
C ILE A 94 -6.34 -6.98 -5.09
N HIS A 95 -6.96 -6.14 -5.90
CA HIS A 95 -6.49 -5.86 -7.25
C HIS A 95 -5.85 -4.48 -7.36
N LEU A 96 -4.60 -4.43 -7.85
CA LEU A 96 -3.93 -3.17 -8.17
C LEU A 96 -3.74 -3.06 -9.67
N ASP A 97 -4.35 -2.04 -10.28
CA ASP A 97 -4.09 -1.68 -11.67
C ASP A 97 -2.92 -0.70 -11.74
N LEU A 98 -1.79 -1.18 -12.27
CA LEU A 98 -0.53 -0.44 -12.38
C LEU A 98 -0.21 -0.01 -13.82
N SER A 99 -1.19 -0.07 -14.72
CA SER A 99 -1.03 0.29 -16.14
C SER A 99 -0.58 1.73 -16.37
N ALA A 100 -0.94 2.64 -15.44
CA ALA A 100 -0.58 4.04 -15.47
C ALA A 100 0.58 4.40 -14.53
N LEU A 101 1.21 3.40 -13.90
CA LEU A 101 2.37 3.59 -13.04
C LEU A 101 3.64 3.67 -13.90
N THR A 102 4.35 4.79 -13.83
CA THR A 102 5.55 5.04 -14.64
C THR A 102 6.82 4.57 -13.94
N PHE A 103 6.84 4.60 -12.60
CA PHE A 103 7.99 4.20 -11.80
C PHE A 103 7.57 3.70 -10.41
N ILE A 104 8.37 2.76 -9.86
CA ILE A 104 8.29 2.34 -8.47
C ILE A 104 9.69 2.00 -7.96
N ASP A 105 10.06 2.56 -6.81
CA ASP A 105 11.31 2.22 -6.14
C ASP A 105 11.23 0.84 -5.45
N VAL A 106 12.39 0.26 -5.13
CA VAL A 106 12.48 -1.07 -4.48
C VAL A 106 11.70 -1.12 -3.17
N ARG A 107 11.56 0.00 -2.46
CA ARG A 107 10.83 0.02 -1.21
C ARG A 107 9.32 0.07 -1.41
N GLY A 108 8.83 0.78 -2.42
CA GLY A 108 7.43 0.70 -2.84
C GLY A 108 7.05 -0.73 -3.21
N VAL A 109 7.95 -1.47 -3.88
CA VAL A 109 7.77 -2.90 -4.15
C VAL A 109 7.76 -3.72 -2.86
N ALA A 110 8.68 -3.46 -1.93
CA ALA A 110 8.71 -4.16 -0.64
C ALA A 110 7.39 -3.99 0.15
N GLU A 111 6.79 -2.79 0.13
CA GLU A 111 5.50 -2.54 0.78
C GLU A 111 4.35 -3.36 0.16
N LEU A 112 4.38 -3.61 -1.16
CA LEU A 112 3.41 -4.53 -1.81
C LEU A 112 3.61 -5.98 -1.36
N VAL A 113 4.86 -6.44 -1.30
CA VAL A 113 5.19 -7.79 -0.86
C VAL A 113 4.78 -8.01 0.60
N GLU A 114 5.06 -7.03 1.46
CA GLU A 114 4.66 -7.05 2.87
C GLU A 114 3.13 -7.09 3.02
N LEU A 115 2.40 -6.28 2.24
CA LEU A 115 0.94 -6.32 2.23
C LEU A 115 0.42 -7.69 1.78
N ALA A 116 0.97 -8.27 0.70
CA ALA A 116 0.59 -9.60 0.23
C ALA A 116 0.88 -10.70 1.27
N HIS A 117 1.99 -10.58 2.00
CA HIS A 117 2.33 -11.46 3.11
C HIS A 117 1.37 -11.31 4.30
N GLY A 118 0.81 -10.13 4.53
CA GLY A 118 -0.19 -9.92 5.59
C GLY A 118 -1.56 -10.52 5.27
N LEU A 119 -1.83 -10.88 4.01
CA LEU A 119 -3.11 -11.45 3.61
C LEU A 119 -3.32 -12.86 4.20
N GLY A 120 -4.56 -13.15 4.57
CA GLY A 120 -4.98 -14.50 4.96
C GLY A 120 -4.78 -15.53 3.85
N GLU A 121 -4.76 -16.82 4.20
CA GLU A 121 -4.34 -17.91 3.30
C GLU A 121 -5.19 -18.04 2.02
N GLU A 122 -6.46 -17.62 2.05
CA GLU A 122 -7.37 -17.69 0.90
C GLU A 122 -7.36 -16.45 0.01
N ARG A 123 -6.56 -15.43 0.35
CA ARG A 123 -6.56 -14.12 -0.32
C ARG A 123 -5.29 -13.90 -1.10
N GLN A 124 -5.42 -13.22 -2.23
CA GLN A 124 -4.29 -12.84 -3.08
C GLN A 124 -4.30 -11.36 -3.39
N MET A 125 -3.10 -10.82 -3.60
CA MET A 125 -2.89 -9.54 -4.25
C MET A 125 -2.58 -9.79 -5.72
N VAL A 126 -3.38 -9.20 -6.60
CA VAL A 126 -3.23 -9.30 -8.04
C VAL A 126 -2.76 -7.95 -8.60
N LEU A 127 -1.53 -7.92 -9.13
CA LEU A 127 -0.96 -6.76 -9.80
C LEU A 127 -1.25 -6.86 -11.30
N HIS A 128 -2.14 -6.00 -11.80
CA HIS A 128 -2.49 -5.89 -13.20
C HIS A 128 -1.54 -4.94 -13.92
N GLN A 129 -1.04 -5.38 -15.08
CA GLN A 129 -0.14 -4.62 -15.96
C GLN A 129 1.05 -3.99 -15.21
N PRO A 130 1.82 -4.78 -14.41
CA PRO A 130 2.92 -4.22 -13.64
C PRO A 130 3.97 -3.59 -14.57
N PRO A 131 4.62 -2.49 -14.19
CA PRO A 131 5.73 -1.94 -14.95
C PRO A 131 6.89 -2.93 -15.06
N ARG A 132 7.69 -2.83 -16.12
CA ARG A 132 8.84 -3.74 -16.34
C ARG A 132 9.81 -3.73 -15.16
N VAL A 133 10.07 -2.55 -14.59
CA VAL A 133 10.97 -2.40 -13.43
C VAL A 133 10.45 -3.18 -12.22
N LEU A 134 9.13 -3.18 -11.95
CA LEU A 134 8.54 -3.94 -10.86
C LEU A 134 8.78 -5.44 -11.06
N ARG A 135 8.49 -5.96 -12.26
CA ARG A 135 8.73 -7.38 -12.58
C ARG A 135 10.18 -7.78 -12.35
N GLN A 136 11.12 -6.98 -12.85
CA GLN A 136 12.55 -7.25 -12.70
C GLN A 136 13.00 -7.24 -11.23
N VAL A 137 12.49 -6.30 -10.43
CA VAL A 137 12.79 -6.22 -9.00
C VAL A 137 12.21 -7.43 -8.27
N MET A 138 10.96 -7.81 -8.57
CA MET A 138 10.32 -9.00 -8.00
C MET A 138 11.10 -10.28 -8.34
N ASP A 139 11.48 -10.48 -9.60
CA ASP A 139 12.22 -11.67 -10.05
C ASP A 139 13.57 -11.82 -9.33
N VAL A 140 14.22 -10.71 -8.96
CA VAL A 140 15.55 -10.71 -8.34
C VAL A 140 15.49 -10.79 -6.81
N LEU A 141 14.58 -10.03 -6.18
CA LEU A 141 14.56 -9.86 -4.73
C LEU A 141 13.51 -10.72 -4.03
N TRP A 142 12.42 -11.06 -4.72
CA TRP A 142 11.29 -11.82 -4.17
C TRP A 142 10.73 -12.82 -5.19
N PRO A 143 11.55 -13.77 -5.68
CA PRO A 143 11.13 -14.72 -6.72
C PRO A 143 9.95 -15.60 -6.30
N ASP A 144 9.79 -15.84 -4.99
CA ASP A 144 8.78 -16.71 -4.42
C ASP A 144 7.75 -15.95 -3.57
N ALA A 145 7.49 -14.67 -3.85
CA ALA A 145 6.55 -13.85 -3.06
C ALA A 145 5.17 -14.52 -2.94
N PRO A 146 4.80 -15.11 -1.79
CA PRO A 146 3.50 -15.75 -1.64
C PRO A 146 2.37 -14.73 -1.78
N ARG A 147 1.25 -15.20 -2.35
CA ARG A 147 0.01 -14.44 -2.50
C ARG A 147 0.12 -13.17 -3.35
N LEU A 148 1.24 -12.94 -4.03
CA LEU A 148 1.39 -11.85 -4.99
C LEU A 148 1.43 -12.43 -6.40
N VAL A 149 0.41 -12.12 -7.18
CA VAL A 149 0.24 -12.61 -8.55
C VAL A 149 0.37 -11.43 -9.51
N MET A 150 1.17 -11.59 -10.56
CA MET A 150 1.32 -10.58 -11.61
C MET A 150 0.58 -11.01 -12.87
N VAL A 151 -0.32 -10.16 -13.36
CA VAL A 151 -1.09 -10.39 -14.59
C VAL A 151 -0.64 -9.38 -15.64
N ALA A 152 -0.06 -9.87 -16.73
CA ALA A 152 0.32 -9.02 -17.86
C ALA A 152 -0.93 -8.58 -18.65
N ALA A 153 -0.79 -7.50 -19.43
CA ALA A 153 -1.80 -7.15 -20.41
C ALA A 153 -2.01 -8.32 -21.40
N PRO A 154 -3.24 -8.56 -21.89
CA PRO A 154 -3.50 -9.55 -22.93
C PRO A 154 -2.74 -9.27 -24.23
#